data_AF-A0AA35PW82-F1
#
_entry.id   AF-A0AA35PW82-F1
#
_cell.length_a   1.000
_cell.length_b   1.000
_cell.length_c   1.000
_cell.angle_alpha   90.00
_cell.angle_beta   90.00
_cell.angle_gamma   90.00
#
_symmetry.space_group_name_H-M   'P 1'
#
loop_
_entity.id
_entity.type
_entity.pdbx_description
1 polymer ?
#
loop_
_entity_poly.entity_id
_entity_poly.type
_entity_poly.pdbx_seq_one_letter_code
_entity_poly.pdbx_strand_id
1 'polypeptide(L)'
;MVCISPPVFLSWTRHRLEARGVQSHYSIVRSLAELRDFGNDVLINVTGARTKDLKDVDEPSLVPYRGNREYYFNMFGRPDGTTCVGGIKTLGVNDRTVYDQDGQTILTRGHEKLPSNLPSPYLDDCEILYDIATAYEFRPQEKGGVRVEKEVIDGRKVVHAYGQEAGGYCYSFGIAKEASELVAEYIFEMPLKSRF
;
A
#
# COMPACT_ATOMS: atom_id res chain seq x y z
N MET A 1 17.19 -11.03 -6.32
CA MET A 1 16.20 -10.14 -5.67
C MET A 1 16.34 -8.77 -6.30
N VAL A 2 15.25 -8.19 -6.82
CA VAL A 2 15.26 -6.82 -7.37
C VAL A 2 14.84 -5.88 -6.25
N CYS A 3 15.71 -4.94 -5.86
CA CYS A 3 15.33 -3.86 -4.96
C CYS A 3 14.82 -2.69 -5.78
N ILE A 4 13.61 -2.22 -5.46
CA ILE A 4 12.98 -1.08 -6.12
C ILE A 4 13.15 0.12 -5.21
N SER A 5 13.59 1.25 -5.78
CA SER A 5 13.51 2.54 -5.10
C SER A 5 12.11 3.13 -5.32
N PRO A 6 11.25 3.25 -4.28
CA PRO A 6 9.87 3.73 -4.44
C PRO A 6 9.76 5.07 -5.18
N PRO A 7 10.54 6.12 -4.87
CA PRO A 7 10.42 7.40 -5.57
C PRO A 7 10.74 7.30 -7.07
N VAL A 8 11.74 6.48 -7.44
CA VAL A 8 12.13 6.27 -8.84
C VAL A 8 11.03 5.50 -9.58
N PHE A 9 10.53 4.41 -9.00
CA PHE A 9 9.51 3.57 -9.61
C PHE A 9 8.18 4.29 -9.78
N LEU A 10 7.73 5.04 -8.78
CA LEU A 10 6.49 5.79 -8.85
C LEU A 10 6.57 6.91 -9.90
N SER A 11 7.70 7.64 -9.96
CA SER A 11 7.93 8.67 -10.98
C SER A 11 7.95 8.07 -12.38
N TRP A 12 8.66 6.95 -12.56
CA TRP A 12 8.69 6.21 -13.83
C TRP A 12 7.30 5.73 -14.25
N THR A 13 6.52 5.17 -13.32
CA THR A 13 5.17 4.68 -13.58
C THR A 13 4.24 5.83 -14.00
N ARG A 14 4.29 6.94 -13.26
CA ARG A 14 3.50 8.15 -13.57
C ARG A 14 3.77 8.66 -14.98
N HIS A 15 5.03 8.88 -15.35
CA HIS A 15 5.38 9.36 -16.69
C HIS A 15 4.87 8.43 -17.80
N ARG A 16 4.87 7.11 -17.56
CA ARG A 16 4.34 6.12 -18.51
C ARG A 16 2.82 6.13 -18.64
N LEU A 17 2.11 6.48 -17.57
CA LEU A 17 0.65 6.67 -17.59
C LEU A 17 0.31 7.97 -18.31
N GLU A 18 0.99 9.06 -17.98
CA GLU A 18 0.81 10.36 -18.64
C GLU A 18 1.11 10.29 -20.15
N ALA A 19 2.17 9.61 -20.56
CA ALA A 19 2.48 9.37 -21.98
C ALA A 19 1.42 8.53 -22.73
N ARG A 20 0.56 7.82 -22.00
CA ARG A 20 -0.61 7.10 -22.53
C ARG A 20 -1.90 7.91 -22.46
N GLY A 21 -1.82 9.18 -22.07
CA GLY A 21 -2.97 10.09 -21.96
C GLY A 21 -3.73 10.00 -20.63
N VAL A 22 -3.20 9.30 -19.62
CA VAL A 22 -3.82 9.30 -18.27
C VAL A 22 -3.71 10.70 -17.66
N GLN A 23 -4.86 11.24 -17.25
CA GLN A 23 -4.94 12.53 -16.58
C GLN A 23 -4.88 12.37 -15.05
N SER A 24 -4.22 13.30 -14.38
CA SER A 24 -4.13 13.33 -12.92
C SER A 24 -4.97 14.47 -12.35
N HIS A 25 -5.74 14.17 -11.31
CA HIS A 25 -6.52 15.16 -10.57
C HIS A 25 -6.19 15.06 -9.08
N TYR A 26 -5.98 16.20 -8.45
CA TYR A 26 -5.72 16.29 -7.01
C TYR A 26 -7.01 16.68 -6.30
N SER A 27 -7.52 15.81 -5.44
CA SER A 27 -8.70 16.07 -4.62
C SER A 27 -8.64 15.27 -3.32
N ILE A 28 -9.41 15.73 -2.33
CA ILE A 28 -9.70 14.97 -1.11
C ILE A 28 -11.10 14.43 -1.27
N VAL A 29 -11.22 13.10 -1.33
CA VAL A 29 -12.48 12.39 -1.54
C VAL A 29 -12.90 11.76 -0.21
N ARG A 30 -14.13 12.01 0.23
CA ARG A 30 -14.69 11.42 1.48
C ARG A 30 -15.72 10.32 1.23
N SER A 31 -16.17 10.18 -0.01
CA SER A 31 -17.00 9.07 -0.49
C SER A 31 -16.77 8.89 -1.99
N LEU A 32 -16.90 7.66 -2.49
CA LEU A 32 -16.84 7.37 -3.93
C LEU A 32 -17.94 8.10 -4.71
N ALA A 33 -19.07 8.41 -4.08
CA ALA A 33 -20.14 9.23 -4.65
C ALA A 33 -19.69 10.64 -5.10
N GLU A 34 -18.71 11.26 -4.42
CA GLU A 34 -18.17 12.59 -4.81
C GLU A 34 -17.48 12.57 -6.18
N LEU A 35 -17.14 11.39 -6.70
CA LEU A 35 -16.49 11.22 -7.99
C LEU A 35 -17.48 10.96 -9.14
N ARG A 36 -18.79 11.10 -8.93
CA ARG A 36 -19.80 10.83 -9.98
C ARG A 36 -19.67 11.77 -11.17
N ASP A 37 -19.42 13.04 -10.89
CA ASP A 37 -19.38 14.10 -11.92
C ASP A 37 -18.16 14.00 -12.85
N PHE A 38 -17.21 13.10 -12.53
CA PHE A 38 -16.11 12.77 -13.44
C PHE A 38 -16.54 11.93 -14.65
N GLY A 39 -17.76 11.39 -14.68
CA GLY A 39 -18.29 10.67 -15.83
C GLY A 39 -17.65 9.31 -16.09
N ASN A 40 -17.02 8.70 -15.08
CA ASN A 40 -16.37 7.39 -15.23
C ASN A 40 -17.40 6.24 -15.25
N ASP A 41 -17.26 5.31 -16.20
CA ASP A 41 -18.09 4.09 -16.28
C ASP A 41 -17.82 3.10 -15.13
N VAL A 42 -16.54 2.97 -14.76
CA VAL A 42 -16.06 2.10 -13.68
C VAL A 42 -15.09 2.88 -12.81
N LEU A 43 -15.20 2.72 -11.50
CA LEU A 43 -14.26 3.29 -10.53
C LEU A 43 -13.39 2.19 -9.94
N ILE A 44 -12.08 2.41 -9.87
CA ILE A 44 -11.16 1.49 -9.19
C ILE A 44 -10.78 2.12 -7.84
N ASN A 45 -11.20 1.48 -6.74
CA ASN A 45 -10.88 1.91 -5.39
C ASN A 45 -9.54 1.30 -4.92
N VAL A 46 -8.50 2.13 -4.91
CA VAL A 46 -7.13 1.82 -4.46
C VAL A 46 -6.68 2.71 -3.28
N THR A 47 -7.60 3.14 -2.40
CA THR A 47 -7.30 4.10 -1.31
C THR A 47 -6.51 3.52 -0.13
N GLY A 48 -6.17 2.23 -0.18
CA GLY A 48 -5.33 1.57 0.83
C GLY A 48 -5.91 1.71 2.24
N ALA A 49 -5.08 2.19 3.17
CA ALA A 49 -5.46 2.41 4.58
C ALA A 49 -6.59 3.43 4.79
N ARG A 50 -6.88 4.26 3.79
CA ARG A 50 -7.94 5.29 3.91
C ARG A 50 -9.28 4.80 3.41
N THR A 51 -9.38 3.55 2.95
CA THR A 51 -10.67 3.00 2.53
C THR A 51 -11.69 2.98 3.68
N LYS A 52 -11.25 2.73 4.91
CA LYS A 52 -12.11 2.82 6.11
C LYS A 52 -12.71 4.22 6.35
N ASP A 53 -12.11 5.26 5.76
CA ASP A 53 -12.55 6.64 5.91
C ASP A 53 -13.54 7.06 4.79
N LEU A 54 -13.76 6.20 3.78
CA LEU A 54 -14.75 6.43 2.73
C LEU A 54 -16.13 6.05 3.25
N LYS A 55 -17.04 7.03 3.34
CA LYS A 55 -18.35 6.86 3.98
C LYS A 55 -19.25 5.79 3.35
N ASP A 56 -19.10 5.57 2.05
CA ASP A 56 -19.90 4.66 1.24
C ASP A 56 -19.24 3.30 1.01
N VAL A 57 -18.03 3.09 1.57
CA VAL A 57 -17.36 1.78 1.59
C VAL A 57 -17.29 1.25 3.02
N ASP A 58 -16.97 2.12 3.99
CA ASP A 58 -16.89 1.84 5.44
C ASP A 58 -16.30 0.44 5.71
N GLU A 59 -15.01 0.27 5.45
CA GLU A 59 -14.32 -1.02 5.55
C GLU A 59 -13.75 -1.24 6.97
N PRO A 60 -14.46 -1.94 7.89
CA PRO A 60 -13.98 -2.18 9.24
C PRO A 60 -12.94 -3.30 9.33
N SER A 61 -12.75 -4.10 8.27
CA SER A 61 -11.82 -5.23 8.31
C SER A 61 -10.35 -4.83 8.17
N LEU A 62 -10.07 -3.56 7.88
CA LEU A 62 -8.71 -3.03 7.82
C LEU A 62 -8.14 -2.82 9.21
N VAL A 63 -7.01 -3.47 9.48
CA VAL A 63 -6.29 -3.37 10.74
C VAL A 63 -4.94 -2.70 10.51
N PRO A 64 -4.57 -1.64 11.26
CA PRO A 64 -3.26 -1.03 11.15
C PRO A 64 -2.17 -1.94 11.73
N TYR A 65 -0.97 -1.81 11.19
CA TYR A 65 0.16 -2.60 11.64
C TYR A 65 1.46 -1.77 11.67
N ARG A 66 2.00 -1.57 12.89
CA ARG A 66 3.27 -0.89 13.24
C ARG A 66 3.62 -1.07 14.74
N GLY A 67 4.88 -1.34 15.15
CA GLY A 67 5.33 -1.25 16.59
C GLY A 67 6.15 -2.45 17.13
N ASN A 68 6.51 -2.57 18.40
CA ASN A 68 7.65 -3.41 18.89
C ASN A 68 7.35 -4.75 19.63
N ARG A 69 6.59 -5.72 19.09
CA ARG A 69 6.21 -6.95 19.86
C ARG A 69 6.72 -8.29 19.33
N GLU A 70 7.15 -8.38 18.08
CA GLU A 70 7.78 -9.58 17.53
C GLU A 70 9.17 -9.28 16.94
N TYR A 71 10.04 -10.29 16.93
CA TYR A 71 11.33 -10.17 16.27
C TYR A 71 11.11 -9.98 14.77
N TYR A 72 11.36 -8.77 14.31
CA TYR A 72 11.37 -8.42 12.90
C TYR A 72 12.62 -7.61 12.62
N PHE A 73 13.31 -7.98 11.55
CA PHE A 73 14.46 -7.27 11.04
C PHE A 73 14.48 -7.45 9.52
N ASN A 74 14.75 -6.37 8.80
CA ASN A 74 14.86 -6.36 7.36
C ASN A 74 15.93 -5.35 6.95
N MET A 75 16.72 -5.69 5.95
CA MET A 75 17.74 -4.79 5.43
C MET A 75 17.79 -4.91 3.91
N PHE A 76 17.66 -3.78 3.22
CA PHE A 76 17.64 -3.75 1.76
C PHE A 76 18.55 -2.63 1.25
N GLY A 77 19.63 -3.00 0.57
CA GLY A 77 20.48 -2.07 -0.14
C GLY A 77 19.76 -1.49 -1.36
N ARG A 78 19.87 -0.19 -1.57
CA ARG A 78 19.30 0.54 -2.69
C ARG A 78 20.36 0.81 -3.76
N PRO A 79 19.96 0.95 -5.04
CA PRO A 79 20.91 1.22 -6.13
C PRO A 79 21.69 2.54 -6.00
N ASP A 80 21.23 3.46 -5.14
CA ASP A 80 21.89 4.74 -4.87
C ASP A 80 23.02 4.64 -3.83
N GLY A 81 23.39 3.42 -3.41
CA GLY A 81 24.45 3.17 -2.43
C GLY A 81 23.99 3.25 -0.97
N THR A 82 22.73 3.60 -0.71
CA THR A 82 22.19 3.68 0.64
C THR A 82 21.47 2.38 1.03
N THR A 83 21.15 2.18 2.30
CA THR A 83 20.46 0.97 2.79
C THR A 83 19.26 1.34 3.66
N CYS A 84 18.12 0.71 3.43
CA CYS A 84 16.99 0.76 4.36
C CYS A 84 17.20 -0.33 5.43
N VAL A 85 17.28 0.08 6.69
CA VAL A 85 17.37 -0.84 7.84
C VAL A 85 16.07 -0.75 8.64
N GLY A 86 15.41 -1.87 8.82
CA GLY A 86 14.20 -2.02 9.61
C GLY A 86 14.24 -3.31 10.42
N GLY A 87 13.22 -3.64 11.21
CA GLY A 87 12.03 -2.85 11.39
C GLY A 87 11.31 -3.25 12.65
N ILE A 88 10.18 -2.60 12.88
CA ILE A 88 9.39 -2.71 14.10
C ILE A 88 7.95 -3.04 13.68
N LYS A 89 7.49 -4.25 14.03
CA LYS A 89 6.19 -4.84 13.67
C LYS A 89 5.24 -5.10 14.85
N THR A 90 4.08 -4.41 14.90
CA THR A 90 3.04 -4.62 15.93
C THR A 90 1.65 -4.38 15.40
N LEU A 91 0.76 -5.29 15.73
CA LEU A 91 -0.63 -5.26 15.30
C LEU A 91 -1.42 -4.18 16.06
N GLY A 92 -2.27 -3.44 15.34
CA GLY A 92 -3.29 -2.55 15.92
C GLY A 92 -2.82 -1.14 16.30
N VAL A 93 -1.56 -0.77 16.05
CA VAL A 93 -1.01 0.55 16.40
C VAL A 93 -0.80 1.39 15.15
N ASN A 94 -1.24 2.65 15.19
CA ASN A 94 -1.11 3.64 14.10
C ASN A 94 -0.37 4.92 14.56
N ASP A 95 0.35 4.88 15.68
CA ASP A 95 1.23 5.98 16.09
C ASP A 95 2.29 6.20 15.02
N ARG A 96 2.47 7.44 14.55
CA ARG A 96 3.43 7.78 13.49
C ARG A 96 4.70 8.49 13.96
N THR A 97 4.94 8.49 15.26
CA THR A 97 6.12 9.12 15.86
C THR A 97 7.36 8.25 15.69
N VAL A 98 8.50 8.88 15.41
CA VAL A 98 9.83 8.23 15.40
C VAL A 98 10.37 8.26 16.83
N TYR A 99 10.88 7.13 17.30
CA TYR A 99 11.46 7.01 18.64
C TYR A 99 12.87 6.43 18.54
N ASP A 100 13.83 7.06 19.22
CA ASP A 100 15.23 6.59 19.27
C ASP A 100 15.32 5.15 19.79
N GLN A 101 14.43 4.77 20.73
CA GLN A 101 14.36 3.41 21.24
C GLN A 101 14.04 2.37 20.16
N ASP A 102 13.20 2.72 19.17
CA ASP A 102 12.88 1.84 18.05
C ASP A 102 14.09 1.71 17.11
N GLY A 103 14.75 2.84 16.81
CA GLY A 103 15.99 2.86 16.02
C GLY A 103 17.10 2.02 16.67
N GLN A 104 17.32 2.21 17.97
CA GLN A 104 18.28 1.44 18.77
C GLN A 104 17.95 -0.06 18.72
N THR A 105 16.67 -0.44 18.84
CA THR A 105 16.23 -1.83 18.72
C THR A 105 16.54 -2.41 17.34
N ILE A 106 16.27 -1.66 16.27
CA ILE A 106 16.56 -2.08 14.89
C ILE A 106 18.06 -2.33 14.70
N LEU A 107 18.91 -1.39 15.12
CA LEU A 107 20.36 -1.51 14.98
C LEU A 107 20.93 -2.66 15.83
N THR A 108 20.48 -2.82 17.08
CA THR A 108 20.86 -3.97 17.91
C THR A 108 20.53 -5.29 17.22
N ARG A 109 19.29 -5.45 16.71
CA ARG A 109 18.90 -6.67 15.97
C ARG A 109 19.73 -6.87 14.71
N GLY A 110 20.02 -5.80 13.99
CA GLY A 110 20.82 -5.84 12.77
C GLY A 110 22.25 -6.26 13.03
N HIS A 111 22.88 -5.69 14.06
CA HIS A 111 24.24 -6.03 14.47
C HIS A 111 24.32 -7.49 14.92
N GLU A 112 23.35 -7.98 15.70
CA GLU A 112 23.28 -9.38 16.12
C GLU A 112 23.21 -10.37 14.95
N LYS A 113 22.54 -10.02 13.85
CA LYS A 113 22.34 -10.93 12.71
C LYS A 113 23.37 -10.77 11.60
N LEU A 114 23.81 -9.54 11.35
CA LEU A 114 24.67 -9.18 10.23
C LEU A 114 25.81 -8.25 10.71
N PRO A 115 26.65 -8.67 11.66
CA PRO A 115 27.67 -7.81 12.26
C PRO A 115 28.71 -7.31 11.25
N SER A 116 28.93 -8.02 10.14
CA SER A 116 29.81 -7.57 9.05
C SER A 116 29.23 -6.40 8.25
N ASN A 117 27.90 -6.31 8.15
CA ASN A 117 27.20 -5.29 7.37
C ASN A 117 26.75 -4.12 8.25
N LEU A 118 26.44 -4.40 9.51
CA LEU A 118 26.02 -3.43 10.51
C LEU A 118 26.90 -3.61 11.75
N PRO A 119 28.12 -3.04 11.74
CA PRO A 119 29.17 -3.34 12.72
C PRO A 119 28.97 -2.69 14.08
N SER A 120 28.11 -1.67 14.18
CA SER A 120 27.75 -1.06 15.46
C SER A 120 26.26 -1.19 15.74
N PRO A 121 25.86 -1.54 16.97
CA PRO A 121 24.48 -1.51 17.38
C PRO A 121 23.99 -0.11 17.78
N TYR A 122 24.83 0.93 17.79
CA TYR A 122 24.51 2.26 18.32
C TYR A 122 24.13 3.27 17.23
N LEU A 123 23.15 4.12 17.52
CA LEU A 123 22.68 5.16 16.60
C LEU A 123 23.79 6.15 16.22
N ASP A 124 24.59 6.58 17.21
CA ASP A 124 25.65 7.57 17.03
C ASP A 124 26.77 7.11 16.09
N ASP A 125 26.91 5.80 15.87
CA ASP A 125 27.90 5.21 14.97
C ASP A 125 27.40 5.08 13.53
N CYS A 126 26.13 5.42 13.26
CA CYS A 126 25.49 5.28 11.96
C CYS A 126 25.22 6.65 11.31
N GLU A 127 25.53 6.78 10.01
CA GLU A 127 25.07 7.92 9.21
C GLU A 127 23.60 7.73 8.81
N ILE A 128 22.68 8.22 9.64
CA ILE A 128 21.25 8.14 9.39
C ILE A 128 20.81 9.30 8.50
N LEU A 129 20.42 8.98 7.25
CA LEU A 129 19.95 9.99 6.30
C LEU A 129 18.57 10.56 6.68
N TYR A 130 17.66 9.69 7.12
CA TYR A 130 16.31 10.02 7.60
C TYR A 130 15.63 8.78 8.18
N ASP A 131 14.63 9.01 9.03
CA ASP A 131 13.77 7.96 9.58
C ASP A 131 12.43 7.86 8.82
N ILE A 132 11.92 6.64 8.69
CA ILE A 132 10.57 6.39 8.16
C ILE A 132 9.71 5.73 9.22
N ALA A 133 8.63 6.43 9.53
CA ALA A 133 7.60 6.01 10.44
C ALA A 133 6.27 5.86 9.67
N THR A 134 6.00 4.66 9.14
CA THR A 134 4.72 4.37 8.45
C THR A 134 3.86 3.37 9.22
N ALA A 135 2.57 3.34 8.91
CA ALA A 135 1.65 2.28 9.27
C ALA A 135 0.97 1.82 7.97
N TYR A 136 0.97 0.52 7.73
CA TYR A 136 0.20 -0.07 6.64
C TYR A 136 -1.03 -0.74 7.23
N GLU A 137 -2.13 -0.70 6.49
CA GLU A 137 -3.34 -1.42 6.86
C GLU A 137 -3.44 -2.66 5.98
N PHE A 138 -3.83 -3.76 6.61
CA PHE A 138 -4.06 -5.01 5.92
C PHE A 138 -5.44 -5.54 6.27
N ARG A 139 -5.95 -6.38 5.38
CA ARG A 139 -7.17 -7.14 5.62
C ARG A 139 -6.75 -8.54 6.07
N PRO A 140 -7.05 -8.95 7.31
CA PRO A 140 -6.65 -10.26 7.81
C PRO A 140 -7.18 -11.42 6.95
N GLN A 141 -6.47 -12.55 6.94
CA GLN A 141 -6.83 -13.70 6.09
C GLN A 141 -8.19 -14.29 6.47
N GLU A 142 -8.51 -14.32 7.76
CA GLU A 142 -9.83 -14.71 8.28
C GLU A 142 -10.95 -13.75 7.88
N LYS A 143 -10.61 -12.55 7.39
CA LYS A 143 -11.51 -11.58 6.79
C LYS A 143 -11.48 -11.62 5.25
N GLY A 144 -10.80 -12.59 4.66
CA GLY A 144 -10.71 -12.78 3.20
C GLY A 144 -9.43 -12.25 2.56
N GLY A 145 -8.48 -11.72 3.34
CA GLY A 145 -7.21 -11.22 2.80
C GLY A 145 -7.40 -10.00 1.90
N VAL A 146 -6.43 -9.73 1.02
CA VAL A 146 -6.45 -8.62 0.05
C VAL A 146 -7.79 -8.59 -0.69
N ARG A 147 -8.48 -7.46 -0.68
CA ARG A 147 -9.77 -7.31 -1.35
C ARG A 147 -9.53 -6.91 -2.81
N VAL A 148 -9.82 -7.83 -3.73
CA VAL A 148 -9.87 -7.58 -5.18
C VAL A 148 -11.20 -8.11 -5.72
N GLU A 149 -12.20 -7.24 -5.82
CA GLU A 149 -13.58 -7.67 -6.14
C GLU A 149 -14.42 -6.55 -6.76
N LYS A 150 -15.50 -6.96 -7.43
CA LYS A 150 -16.54 -6.09 -8.02
C LYS A 150 -17.63 -5.77 -7.00
N GLU A 151 -18.05 -4.51 -6.96
CA GLU A 151 -19.18 -4.04 -6.16
C GLU A 151 -19.99 -2.99 -6.93
N VAL A 152 -21.32 -3.00 -6.79
CA VAL A 152 -22.16 -1.91 -7.30
C VAL A 152 -22.67 -1.08 -6.14
N ILE A 153 -22.14 0.13 -5.99
CA ILE A 153 -22.49 1.07 -4.91
C ILE A 153 -23.36 2.17 -5.50
N ASP A 154 -24.63 2.26 -5.06
CA ASP A 154 -25.59 3.24 -5.55
C ASP A 154 -25.65 3.31 -7.10
N GLY A 155 -25.71 2.14 -7.74
CA GLY A 155 -25.75 1.99 -9.20
C GLY A 155 -24.42 2.24 -9.93
N ARG A 156 -23.33 2.53 -9.21
CA ARG A 156 -22.00 2.72 -9.79
C ARG A 156 -21.18 1.45 -9.71
N LYS A 157 -20.55 1.07 -10.82
CA LYS A 157 -19.62 -0.06 -10.89
C LYS A 157 -18.28 0.31 -10.23
N VAL A 158 -17.88 -0.47 -9.23
CA VAL A 158 -16.65 -0.26 -8.46
C VAL A 158 -15.84 -1.55 -8.44
N VAL A 159 -14.53 -1.44 -8.64
CA VAL A 159 -13.58 -2.52 -8.41
C VAL A 159 -12.69 -2.12 -7.23
N HIS A 160 -12.73 -2.89 -6.15
CA HIS A 160 -11.88 -2.69 -4.99
C HIS A 160 -10.52 -3.38 -5.21
N ALA A 161 -9.43 -2.75 -4.79
CA ALA A 161 -8.08 -3.32 -4.85
C ALA A 161 -7.19 -2.77 -3.72
N TYR A 162 -7.37 -3.28 -2.49
CA TYR A 162 -6.65 -2.78 -1.31
C TYR A 162 -6.43 -3.86 -0.24
N GLY A 163 -5.67 -3.51 0.82
CA GLY A 163 -5.44 -4.38 1.97
C GLY A 163 -4.24 -5.32 1.83
N GLN A 164 -3.24 -4.96 1.02
CA GLN A 164 -2.10 -5.83 0.64
C GLN A 164 -0.97 -5.94 1.69
N GLU A 165 -1.20 -5.47 2.92
CA GLU A 165 -0.18 -5.41 3.99
C GLU A 165 1.10 -4.69 3.51
N ALA A 166 2.28 -5.18 3.92
CA ALA A 166 3.58 -4.71 3.44
C ALA A 166 3.93 -5.20 2.02
N GLY A 167 3.01 -5.91 1.35
CA GLY A 167 3.21 -6.53 0.05
C GLY A 167 2.90 -5.65 -1.16
N GLY A 168 2.56 -4.37 -0.97
CA GLY A 168 2.06 -3.49 -2.03
C GLY A 168 2.94 -3.47 -3.30
N TYR A 169 4.27 -3.39 -3.17
CA TYR A 169 5.17 -3.45 -4.33
C TYR A 169 5.28 -4.86 -4.90
N CYS A 170 5.45 -5.87 -4.06
CA CYS A 170 5.64 -7.26 -4.46
C CYS A 170 4.43 -7.82 -5.24
N TYR A 171 3.22 -7.45 -4.83
CA TYR A 171 1.98 -7.95 -5.42
C TYR A 171 1.33 -6.99 -6.43
N SER A 172 1.91 -5.79 -6.62
CA SER A 172 1.32 -4.70 -7.42
C SER A 172 0.84 -5.14 -8.81
N PHE A 173 1.70 -5.79 -9.60
CA PHE A 173 1.36 -6.22 -10.96
C PHE A 173 0.31 -7.32 -10.99
N GLY A 174 0.32 -8.25 -10.04
CA GLY A 174 -0.68 -9.31 -9.95
C GLY A 174 -2.06 -8.76 -9.60
N ILE A 175 -2.13 -7.87 -8.60
CA ILE A 175 -3.36 -7.20 -8.20
C ILE A 175 -3.89 -6.28 -9.31
N ALA A 176 -3.00 -5.57 -10.01
CA ALA A 176 -3.39 -4.72 -11.13
C ALA A 176 -3.94 -5.55 -12.31
N LYS A 177 -3.39 -6.75 -12.56
CA LYS A 177 -3.91 -7.67 -13.57
C LYS A 177 -5.32 -8.14 -13.21
N GLU A 178 -5.51 -8.62 -11.99
CA GLU A 178 -6.82 -9.08 -11.51
C GLU A 178 -7.86 -7.96 -11.57
N ALA A 179 -7.54 -6.78 -11.05
CA ALA A 179 -8.43 -5.62 -11.12
C ALA A 179 -8.77 -5.23 -12.57
N SER A 180 -7.81 -5.32 -13.48
CA SER A 180 -8.04 -5.05 -14.91
C SER A 180 -9.00 -6.07 -15.55
N GLU A 181 -8.95 -7.33 -15.14
CA GLU A 181 -9.87 -8.38 -15.63
C GLU A 181 -11.30 -8.11 -15.12
N LEU A 182 -11.46 -7.75 -13.84
CA LEU A 182 -12.75 -7.35 -13.28
C LEU A 182 -13.35 -6.09 -13.94
N VAL A 183 -12.50 -5.11 -14.28
CA VAL A 183 -12.93 -3.94 -15.07
C VAL A 183 -13.40 -4.37 -16.46
N ALA A 184 -12.67 -5.26 -17.12
CA ALA A 184 -13.05 -5.77 -18.44
C ALA A 184 -14.41 -6.47 -18.39
N GLU A 185 -14.66 -7.31 -17.37
CA GLU A 185 -15.97 -7.93 -17.18
C GLU A 185 -17.10 -6.89 -17.07
N TYR A 186 -16.90 -5.81 -16.33
CA TYR A 186 -17.90 -4.74 -16.24
C TYR A 186 -18.17 -4.02 -17.55
N ILE A 187 -17.16 -3.89 -18.42
CA ILE A 187 -17.27 -3.22 -19.72
C ILE A 187 -17.93 -4.14 -20.75
N PHE A 188 -17.60 -5.44 -20.72
CA PHE A 188 -18.06 -6.43 -21.70
C PHE A 188 -19.30 -7.22 -21.25
N GLU A 189 -19.86 -6.94 -20.08
CA GLU A 189 -21.16 -7.44 -19.66
C GLU A 189 -22.24 -7.03 -20.69
N MET A 190 -22.82 -8.03 -21.38
CA MET A 190 -23.95 -7.79 -22.29
C MET A 190 -25.10 -7.15 -21.51
N PRO A 191 -25.78 -6.11 -22.04
CA PRO A 191 -26.94 -5.55 -21.38
C PRO A 191 -27.97 -6.66 -21.16
N LEU A 192 -28.51 -6.72 -19.93
CA LEU A 192 -29.64 -7.60 -19.60
C LEU A 192 -30.70 -7.41 -20.68
N LYS A 193 -31.03 -8.49 -21.42
CA LYS A 193 -32.11 -8.46 -22.40
C LYS A 193 -33.35 -7.91 -21.70
N SER A 194 -33.76 -6.70 -22.09
CA SER A 194 -35.05 -6.16 -21.69
C SER A 194 -36.11 -7.16 -22.15
N ARG A 195 -36.78 -7.80 -21.19
CA ARG A 195 -38.01 -8.55 -21.48
C ARG A 195 -39.03 -7.52 -21.96
N PHE A 196 -39.25 -7.48 -23.27
CA PHE A 196 -40.46 -6.92 -23.87
C PHE A 196 -41.60 -7.92 -23.70
#